data_AF-A0A9Y1Z7T3-F1
#
_entry.id   AF-A0A9Y1Z7T3-F1
#
_cell.length_a   1.000
_cell.length_b   1.000
_cell.length_c   1.000
_cell.angle_alpha   90.00
_cell.angle_beta   90.00
_cell.angle_gamma   90.00
#
_symmetry.space_group_name_H-M   'P 1'
#
loop_
_entity.id
_entity.type
_entity.pdbx_description
1 polymer ?
#
loop_
_entity_poly.entity_id
_entity_poly.type
_entity_poly.pdbx_seq_one_letter_code
_entity_poly.pdbx_strand_id
1 'polypeptide(L)'
;MTPAEWTPGAAPLVGVAASPDRTVALDRDSLESVVADAGGNLVTGTVDQLIERELSVLVTVGEPALLAAVRAKPAAPIVPVDAGRGVRSMPTDRLPTAIRHVLEGEAVRRERPVLGVETDASDRYRALFDVALVTDEPARISEYGVESRGAAIAQFRADGVVVATPAGCHGYGGAAGGPVLSPAVRSVAVVPIGPFATRTRQWVLPDDDVRLSVERDTDPVDLCVDDRTVETVDPTSPVSINVDGTVGILVGPESRPFFASGASDDPT
;
A
#
# COMPACT_ATOMS: atom_id res chain seq x y z
N MET A 1 -10.35 -16.23 1.43
CA MET A 1 -9.11 -17.02 1.25
C MET A 1 -8.61 -17.40 2.64
N THR A 2 -8.42 -18.69 2.89
CA THR A 2 -7.77 -19.17 4.12
C THR A 2 -6.33 -18.64 4.15
N PRO A 3 -5.84 -18.12 5.29
CA PRO A 3 -4.41 -17.83 5.42
C PRO A 3 -3.56 -19.02 5.01
N ALA A 4 -2.51 -18.77 4.22
CA ALA A 4 -1.48 -19.76 4.01
C ALA A 4 -0.55 -19.77 5.23
N GLU A 5 -0.30 -20.95 5.77
CA GLU A 5 0.78 -21.16 6.73
C GLU A 5 2.11 -20.74 6.10
N TRP A 6 2.98 -20.14 6.91
CA TRP A 6 4.29 -19.70 6.47
C TRP A 6 5.35 -20.70 6.94
N THR A 7 6.25 -21.09 6.04
CA THR A 7 7.41 -21.93 6.36
C THR A 7 8.69 -21.24 5.89
N PRO A 8 9.60 -20.88 6.81
CA PRO A 8 10.75 -20.00 6.53
C PRO A 8 11.90 -20.64 5.71
N GLY A 9 11.78 -21.91 5.30
CA GLY A 9 12.82 -22.62 4.56
C GLY A 9 14.06 -22.93 5.40
N ALA A 10 14.97 -23.77 4.87
CA ALA A 10 16.24 -24.05 5.53
C ALA A 10 17.27 -22.96 5.19
N ALA A 11 18.02 -22.47 6.19
CA ALA A 11 19.04 -21.42 6.04
C ALA A 11 18.53 -20.12 5.38
N PRO A 12 17.61 -19.39 6.05
CA PRO A 12 16.92 -18.25 5.46
C PRO A 12 17.87 -17.09 5.14
N LEU A 13 17.71 -16.47 3.97
CA LEU A 13 18.33 -15.19 3.65
C LEU A 13 17.33 -14.07 3.95
N VAL A 14 17.62 -13.29 4.99
CA VAL A 14 16.77 -12.17 5.42
C VAL A 14 17.34 -10.86 4.89
N GLY A 15 16.60 -10.19 4.01
CA GLY A 15 16.93 -8.86 3.51
C GLY A 15 16.30 -7.77 4.38
N VAL A 16 17.02 -6.68 4.64
CA VAL A 16 16.49 -5.51 5.36
C VAL A 16 16.72 -4.25 4.55
N ALA A 17 15.61 -3.63 4.12
CA ALA A 17 15.58 -2.31 3.50
C ALA A 17 14.99 -1.30 4.48
N ALA A 18 15.68 -0.19 4.73
CA ALA A 18 15.18 0.92 5.52
C ALA A 18 15.04 2.18 4.66
N SER A 19 14.04 3.01 4.97
CA SER A 19 13.90 4.31 4.32
C SER A 19 15.11 5.22 4.62
N PRO A 20 15.65 5.97 3.64
CA PRO A 20 16.80 6.87 3.83
C PRO A 20 16.59 7.89 4.95
N ASP A 21 15.36 8.37 5.12
CA ASP A 21 14.99 9.46 6.03
C ASP A 21 14.73 8.97 7.46
N ARG A 22 14.75 7.65 7.68
CA ARG A 22 14.58 7.05 9.00
C ARG A 22 15.94 6.57 9.49
N THR A 23 16.55 7.32 10.40
CA THR A 23 17.57 6.79 11.31
C THR A 23 16.89 5.90 12.36
N VAL A 24 16.24 4.83 11.91
CA VAL A 24 15.77 3.80 12.82
C VAL A 24 17.03 3.08 13.27
N ALA A 25 17.39 3.23 14.55
CA ALA A 25 18.40 2.43 15.19
C ALA A 25 17.89 0.99 15.25
N LEU A 26 18.08 0.26 14.15
CA LEU A 26 17.87 -1.18 14.13
C LEU A 26 18.94 -1.77 15.04
N ASP A 27 18.50 -2.58 16.01
CA ASP A 27 19.41 -3.42 16.79
C ASP A 27 19.93 -4.54 15.89
N ARG A 28 20.92 -4.18 15.08
CA ARG A 28 21.48 -5.02 14.03
C ARG A 28 22.14 -6.25 14.61
N ASP A 29 22.87 -6.11 15.72
CA ASP A 29 23.57 -7.22 16.38
C ASP A 29 22.56 -8.27 16.87
N SER A 30 21.47 -7.84 17.50
CA SER A 30 20.39 -8.75 17.89
C SER A 30 19.70 -9.39 16.69
N LEU A 31 19.47 -8.64 15.60
CA LEU A 31 18.89 -9.20 14.37
C LEU A 31 19.79 -10.26 13.73
N GLU A 32 21.08 -9.97 13.61
CA GLU A 32 22.07 -10.89 13.08
C GLU A 32 22.15 -12.15 13.93
N SER A 33 22.14 -12.03 15.26
CA SER A 33 22.09 -13.17 16.18
C SER A 33 20.84 -14.04 15.94
N VAL A 34 19.65 -13.45 15.86
CA VAL A 34 18.39 -14.20 15.66
C VAL A 34 18.40 -14.95 14.32
N VAL A 35 18.88 -14.30 13.25
CA VAL A 35 18.95 -14.93 11.94
C VAL A 35 20.00 -16.04 11.90
N ALA A 36 21.15 -15.85 12.57
CA ALA A 36 22.19 -16.86 12.69
C ALA A 36 21.75 -18.09 13.51
N ASP A 37 20.96 -17.89 14.58
CA ASP A 37 20.39 -18.98 15.38
C ASP A 37 19.48 -19.89 14.54
N ALA A 38 18.82 -19.34 13.52
CA ALA A 38 18.03 -20.07 12.54
C ALA A 38 18.88 -20.68 11.38
N GLY A 39 20.22 -20.56 11.45
CA GLY A 39 21.15 -20.99 10.41
C GLY A 39 21.11 -20.13 9.14
N GLY A 40 20.55 -18.92 9.22
CA GLY A 40 20.39 -18.00 8.10
C GLY A 40 21.47 -16.93 7.99
N ASN A 41 21.29 -16.00 7.05
CA ASN A 41 22.15 -14.83 6.87
C ASN A 41 21.31 -13.55 6.76
N LEU A 42 21.84 -12.45 7.30
CA LEU A 42 21.25 -11.12 7.17
C LEU A 42 21.98 -10.32 6.09
N VAL A 43 21.23 -9.66 5.21
CA VAL A 43 21.76 -8.70 4.24
C VAL A 43 20.98 -7.39 4.29
N THR A 44 21.67 -6.26 4.24
CA THR A 44 21.08 -4.92 4.28
C THR A 44 21.38 -4.18 3.00
N GLY A 45 20.44 -3.40 2.46
CA GLY A 45 20.64 -2.65 1.23
C GLY A 45 19.42 -1.85 0.83
N THR A 46 19.47 -1.23 -0.37
CA THR A 46 18.26 -0.69 -0.98
C THR A 46 17.33 -1.82 -1.42
N VAL A 47 16.05 -1.53 -1.60
CA VAL A 47 15.09 -2.50 -2.14
C VAL A 47 15.61 -3.09 -3.45
N ASP A 48 16.05 -2.25 -4.39
CA ASP A 48 16.53 -2.68 -5.71
C ASP A 48 17.72 -3.66 -5.62
N GLN A 49 18.66 -3.44 -4.69
CA GLN A 49 19.80 -4.35 -4.47
C GLN A 49 19.40 -5.67 -3.82
N LEU A 50 18.31 -5.66 -3.05
CA LEU A 50 17.86 -6.80 -2.25
C LEU A 50 16.97 -7.74 -3.05
N ILE A 51 16.10 -7.21 -3.91
CA ILE A 51 15.21 -8.02 -4.77
C ILE A 51 15.96 -8.80 -5.86
N GLU A 52 17.19 -8.39 -6.20
CA GLU A 52 18.08 -9.14 -7.10
C GLU A 52 18.59 -10.46 -6.48
N ARG A 53 18.32 -10.68 -5.18
CA ARG A 53 18.74 -11.87 -4.44
C ARG A 53 17.54 -12.79 -4.19
N GLU A 54 17.83 -14.07 -4.02
CA GLU A 54 16.84 -15.06 -3.60
C GLU A 54 16.58 -14.96 -2.08
N LEU A 55 15.86 -13.89 -1.69
CA LEU A 55 15.50 -13.68 -0.28
C LEU A 55 14.42 -14.68 0.16
N SER A 56 14.56 -15.17 1.39
CA SER A 56 13.49 -15.90 2.07
C SER A 56 12.45 -14.93 2.63
N VAL A 57 12.90 -13.79 3.16
CA VAL A 57 12.07 -12.74 3.75
C VAL A 57 12.67 -11.38 3.44
N LEU A 58 11.84 -10.40 3.09
CA LEU A 58 12.23 -9.00 2.96
C LEU A 58 11.62 -8.17 4.09
N VAL A 59 12.44 -7.62 4.97
CA VAL A 59 12.03 -6.67 6.01
C VAL A 59 12.08 -5.26 5.43
N THR A 60 10.96 -4.54 5.48
CA THR A 60 10.88 -3.14 5.03
C THR A 60 10.59 -2.24 6.21
N VAL A 61 11.51 -1.33 6.52
CA VAL A 61 11.42 -0.41 7.66
C VAL A 61 10.95 0.96 7.19
N GLY A 62 9.75 1.31 7.63
CA GLY A 62 9.01 2.49 7.20
C GLY A 62 8.15 2.24 5.96
N GLU A 63 7.11 3.04 5.83
CA GLU A 63 6.19 3.03 4.68
C GLU A 63 6.91 3.25 3.33
N PRO A 64 7.86 4.18 3.18
CA PRO A 64 8.55 4.37 1.89
C PRO A 64 9.30 3.11 1.40
N ALA A 65 9.90 2.35 2.31
CA ALA A 65 10.59 1.10 1.97
C ALA A 65 9.61 0.00 1.55
N LEU A 66 8.46 -0.08 2.21
CA LEU A 66 7.38 -1.00 1.83
C LEU A 66 6.85 -0.68 0.43
N LEU A 67 6.53 0.58 0.16
CA LEU A 67 5.99 1.01 -1.13
C LEU A 67 7.02 0.84 -2.25
N ALA A 68 8.31 1.08 -1.97
CA ALA A 68 9.39 0.76 -2.89
C ALA A 68 9.45 -0.75 -3.21
N ALA A 69 9.35 -1.60 -2.19
CA ALA A 69 9.29 -3.05 -2.39
C ALA A 69 8.06 -3.43 -3.22
N VAL A 70 6.87 -2.91 -2.92
CA VAL A 70 5.67 -3.18 -3.74
C VAL A 70 5.93 -2.84 -5.21
N ARG A 71 6.45 -1.65 -5.52
CA ARG A 71 6.73 -1.29 -6.92
C ARG A 71 7.71 -2.25 -7.60
N ALA A 72 8.69 -2.75 -6.84
CA ALA A 72 9.74 -3.61 -7.37
C ALA A 72 9.39 -5.11 -7.47
N LYS A 73 8.15 -5.51 -7.12
CA LYS A 73 7.63 -6.89 -7.30
C LYS A 73 8.52 -8.00 -6.69
N PRO A 74 8.88 -7.94 -5.38
CA PRO A 74 9.70 -8.97 -4.75
C PRO A 74 8.98 -10.32 -4.79
N ALA A 75 9.73 -11.38 -5.08
CA ALA A 75 9.24 -12.74 -4.95
C ALA A 75 9.07 -13.16 -3.47
N ALA A 76 9.95 -12.65 -2.61
CA ALA A 76 9.92 -12.89 -1.18
C ALA A 76 8.74 -12.16 -0.50
N PRO A 77 8.09 -12.77 0.50
CA PRO A 77 7.12 -12.08 1.30
C PRO A 77 7.78 -11.00 2.18
N ILE A 78 7.01 -9.97 2.50
CA ILE A 78 7.47 -8.77 3.19
C ILE A 78 7.07 -8.82 4.66
N VAL A 79 7.99 -8.45 5.55
CA VAL A 79 7.73 -8.07 6.94
C VAL A 79 7.72 -6.53 7.01
N PRO A 80 6.54 -5.89 7.03
CA PRO A 80 6.46 -4.44 7.16
C PRO A 80 6.70 -4.01 8.61
N VAL A 81 7.61 -3.06 8.80
CA VAL A 81 7.97 -2.51 10.12
C VAL A 81 7.66 -1.02 10.14
N ASP A 82 6.85 -0.56 11.08
CA ASP A 82 6.39 0.84 11.19
C ASP A 82 5.92 1.45 9.85
N ALA A 83 5.16 0.68 9.08
CA ALA A 83 4.68 1.01 7.73
C ALA A 83 3.15 1.21 7.67
N GLY A 84 2.59 1.85 8.70
CA GLY A 84 1.16 2.13 8.77
C GLY A 84 0.29 0.97 9.24
N ARG A 85 -1.01 1.26 9.49
CA ARG A 85 -1.99 0.35 10.10
C ARG A 85 -2.60 -0.63 9.10
N GLY A 86 -2.77 -0.20 7.85
CA GLY A 86 -3.44 -0.97 6.80
C GLY A 86 -2.79 -2.32 6.49
N VAL A 87 -1.49 -2.46 6.78
CA VAL A 87 -0.70 -3.66 6.48
C VAL A 87 -0.39 -4.51 7.70
N ARG A 88 -0.85 -4.10 8.89
CA ARG A 88 -0.53 -4.76 10.17
C ARG A 88 0.98 -4.84 10.42
N SER A 89 1.65 -3.71 10.27
CA SER A 89 3.09 -3.60 10.49
C SER A 89 3.51 -3.96 11.92
N MET A 90 4.73 -4.44 12.05
CA MET A 90 5.39 -4.72 13.33
C MET A 90 6.05 -3.45 13.85
N PRO A 91 6.10 -3.24 15.18
CA PRO A 91 6.83 -2.12 15.73
C PRO A 91 8.33 -2.42 15.73
N THR A 92 9.17 -1.43 15.38
CA THR A 92 10.62 -1.63 15.27
C THR A 92 11.25 -2.18 16.56
N ASP A 93 10.80 -1.72 17.72
CA ASP A 93 11.35 -2.11 19.04
C ASP A 93 11.16 -3.61 19.35
N ARG A 94 10.28 -4.31 18.62
CA ARG A 94 10.06 -5.75 18.72
C ARG A 94 10.65 -6.55 17.57
N LEU A 95 11.37 -5.91 16.65
CA LEU A 95 11.81 -6.55 15.40
C LEU A 95 12.61 -7.84 15.62
N PRO A 96 13.62 -7.93 16.51
CA PRO A 96 14.34 -9.19 16.71
C PRO A 96 13.43 -10.35 17.12
N THR A 97 12.46 -10.08 18.01
CA THR A 97 11.50 -11.11 18.46
C THR A 97 10.53 -11.49 17.34
N ALA A 98 10.05 -10.49 16.59
CA ALA A 98 9.13 -10.75 15.49
C ALA A 98 9.79 -11.55 14.36
N ILE A 99 11.07 -11.28 14.05
CA ILE A 99 11.83 -12.08 13.08
C ILE A 99 12.04 -13.51 13.59
N ARG A 100 12.32 -13.71 14.89
CA ARG A 100 12.38 -15.05 15.47
C ARG A 100 11.08 -15.84 15.20
N HIS A 101 9.93 -15.29 15.54
CA HIS A 101 8.63 -15.94 15.30
C HIS A 101 8.36 -16.18 13.81
N VAL A 102 8.77 -15.26 12.93
CA VAL A 102 8.72 -15.47 11.47
C VAL A 102 9.58 -16.67 11.05
N LEU A 103 10.79 -16.80 11.59
CA LEU A 103 11.73 -17.89 11.28
C LEU A 103 11.40 -19.21 12.00
N GLU A 104 10.53 -19.19 13.00
CA GLU A 104 9.96 -20.37 13.65
C GLU A 104 8.64 -20.83 12.99
N GLY A 105 8.14 -20.09 11.99
CA GLY A 105 6.90 -20.42 11.29
C GLY A 105 5.62 -19.97 12.00
N GLU A 106 5.74 -19.13 13.03
CA GLU A 106 4.61 -18.60 13.81
C GLU A 106 3.92 -17.38 13.16
N ALA A 107 4.48 -16.91 12.04
CA ALA A 107 3.84 -15.90 11.21
C ALA A 107 2.80 -16.51 10.24
N VAL A 108 1.91 -15.66 9.73
CA VAL A 108 0.94 -16.04 8.72
C VAL A 108 1.13 -15.18 7.49
N ARG A 109 1.23 -15.82 6.32
CA ARG A 109 1.31 -15.11 5.04
C ARG A 109 -0.08 -14.64 4.61
N ARG A 110 -0.19 -13.34 4.34
CA ARG A 110 -1.41 -12.66 3.89
C ARG A 110 -1.14 -11.97 2.56
N GLU A 111 -1.80 -12.44 1.52
CA GLU A 111 -1.78 -11.77 0.22
C GLU A 111 -2.58 -10.47 0.29
N ARG A 112 -1.99 -9.38 -0.19
CA ARG A 112 -2.62 -8.07 -0.36
C ARG A 112 -2.74 -7.76 -1.84
N PRO A 113 -3.92 -7.37 -2.34
CA PRO A 113 -4.05 -6.91 -3.71
C PRO A 113 -3.16 -5.69 -3.93
N VAL A 114 -2.52 -5.63 -5.08
CA VAL A 114 -1.81 -4.45 -5.56
C VAL A 114 -2.56 -3.97 -6.78
N LEU A 115 -2.96 -2.70 -6.79
CA LEU A 115 -3.58 -2.09 -7.96
C LEU A 115 -2.50 -1.79 -9.00
N GLY A 116 -2.74 -2.15 -10.24
CA GLY A 116 -2.09 -1.61 -11.41
C GLY A 116 -2.87 -0.40 -11.92
N VAL A 117 -2.14 0.65 -12.26
CA VAL A 117 -2.69 1.91 -12.79
C VAL A 117 -2.13 2.11 -14.18
N GLU A 118 -3.02 2.27 -15.15
CA GLU A 118 -2.69 2.50 -16.56
C GLU A 118 -3.28 3.84 -17.02
N THR A 119 -2.44 4.65 -17.65
CA THR A 119 -2.83 5.89 -18.34
C THR A 119 -2.64 5.71 -19.86
N ASP A 120 -3.20 6.62 -20.67
CA ASP A 120 -3.02 6.59 -22.12
C ASP A 120 -1.55 6.74 -22.56
N ALA A 121 -0.70 7.33 -21.70
CA ALA A 121 0.75 7.40 -21.90
C ALA A 121 1.44 6.02 -21.86
N SER A 122 0.69 4.94 -21.62
CA SER A 122 1.16 3.54 -21.50
C SER A 122 2.09 3.29 -20.31
N ASP A 123 2.12 4.22 -19.35
CA ASP A 123 2.81 4.02 -18.09
C ASP A 123 2.01 3.09 -17.18
N ARG A 124 2.74 2.26 -16.44
CA ARG A 124 2.18 1.26 -15.52
C ARG A 124 2.71 1.49 -14.12
N TYR A 125 1.85 2.00 -13.26
CA TYR A 125 2.16 2.20 -11.84
C TYR A 125 1.54 1.10 -10.98
N ARG A 126 2.03 0.96 -9.75
CA ARG A 126 1.51 0.02 -8.77
C ARG A 126 1.18 0.73 -7.47
N ALA A 127 -0.01 0.45 -6.95
CA ALA A 127 -0.50 0.99 -5.68
C ALA A 127 -0.86 -0.13 -4.70
N LEU A 128 -0.31 -0.10 -3.49
CA LEU A 128 -0.76 -0.92 -2.37
C LEU A 128 -1.89 -0.22 -1.63
N PHE A 129 -1.83 1.09 -1.47
CA PHE A 129 -2.77 1.86 -0.66
C PHE A 129 -3.84 2.49 -1.52
N ASP A 130 -3.48 3.47 -2.32
CA ASP A 130 -4.47 4.25 -3.03
C ASP A 130 -3.93 4.90 -4.31
N VAL A 131 -4.90 5.27 -5.14
CA VAL A 131 -4.73 6.02 -6.38
C VAL A 131 -5.64 7.22 -6.29
N ALA A 132 -5.11 8.42 -6.50
CA ALA A 132 -5.89 9.64 -6.44
C ALA A 132 -5.69 10.51 -7.68
N LEU A 133 -6.76 11.18 -8.08
CA LEU A 133 -6.71 12.34 -8.96
C LEU A 133 -6.97 13.56 -8.11
N VAL A 134 -6.06 14.54 -8.12
CA VAL A 134 -6.14 15.75 -7.29
C VAL A 134 -5.78 16.95 -8.15
N THR A 135 -6.48 18.07 -8.00
CA THR A 135 -6.09 19.31 -8.68
C THR A 135 -4.70 19.77 -8.21
N ASP A 136 -3.88 20.26 -9.14
CA ASP A 136 -2.50 20.73 -8.87
C ASP A 136 -2.45 21.93 -7.90
N GLU A 137 -3.49 22.75 -7.88
CA GLU A 137 -3.67 23.86 -6.97
C GLU A 137 -4.76 23.60 -5.91
N PRO A 138 -4.53 23.96 -4.63
CA PRO A 138 -5.54 23.85 -3.59
C PRO A 138 -6.83 24.64 -3.89
N ALA A 139 -7.98 24.06 -3.54
CA ALA A 139 -9.31 24.66 -3.68
C ALA A 139 -9.79 24.93 -5.12
N ARG A 140 -9.20 24.25 -6.11
CA ARG A 140 -9.75 24.18 -7.47
C ARG A 140 -10.68 22.98 -7.59
N ILE A 141 -11.80 23.18 -8.28
CA ILE A 141 -12.85 22.17 -8.41
C ILE A 141 -12.85 21.66 -9.85
N SER A 142 -12.48 20.39 -10.04
CA SER A 142 -12.65 19.69 -11.30
C SER A 142 -13.93 18.84 -11.29
N GLU A 143 -14.23 18.20 -12.42
CA GLU A 143 -15.33 17.24 -12.55
C GLU A 143 -14.76 15.85 -12.85
N TYR A 144 -15.08 14.89 -11.99
CA TYR A 144 -14.55 13.53 -12.09
C TYR A 144 -15.66 12.54 -12.47
N GLY A 145 -15.35 11.63 -13.37
CA GLY A 145 -16.14 10.46 -13.70
C GLY A 145 -15.60 9.22 -12.99
N VAL A 146 -16.50 8.32 -12.59
CA VAL A 146 -16.18 7.01 -12.03
C VAL A 146 -16.96 5.95 -12.78
N GLU A 147 -16.26 4.97 -13.32
CA GLU A 147 -16.84 3.77 -13.91
C GLU A 147 -16.34 2.52 -13.19
N SER A 148 -17.17 1.47 -13.18
CA SER A 148 -16.76 0.14 -12.74
C SER A 148 -17.38 -0.91 -13.65
N ARG A 149 -16.56 -1.83 -14.16
CA ARG A 149 -16.99 -2.91 -15.06
C ARG A 149 -17.80 -2.42 -16.27
N GLY A 150 -17.38 -1.29 -16.83
CA GLY A 150 -18.03 -0.62 -17.97
C GLY A 150 -19.36 0.07 -17.65
N ALA A 151 -19.77 0.16 -16.38
CA ALA A 151 -20.95 0.90 -15.97
C ALA A 151 -20.55 2.24 -15.34
N ALA A 152 -21.18 3.33 -15.80
CA ALA A 152 -21.03 4.65 -15.17
C ALA A 152 -21.64 4.63 -13.75
N ILE A 153 -20.81 4.91 -12.75
CA ILE A 153 -21.17 4.87 -11.33
C ILE A 153 -21.53 6.26 -10.81
N ALA A 154 -20.68 7.25 -11.11
CA ALA A 154 -20.85 8.60 -10.60
C ALA A 154 -20.13 9.62 -11.48
N GLN A 155 -20.65 10.85 -11.44
CA GLN A 155 -19.98 12.05 -11.93
C GLN A 155 -20.19 13.14 -10.89
N PHE A 156 -19.13 13.82 -10.46
CA PHE A 156 -19.22 14.81 -9.38
C PHE A 156 -18.11 15.86 -9.46
N ARG A 157 -18.34 16.97 -8.78
CA ARG A 157 -17.39 18.08 -8.65
C ARG A 157 -16.73 18.07 -7.28
N ALA A 158 -15.40 18.09 -7.26
CA ALA A 158 -14.57 17.92 -6.06
C ALA A 158 -13.16 18.51 -6.30
N ASP A 159 -12.35 18.59 -5.25
CA ASP A 159 -10.91 18.90 -5.35
C ASP A 159 -10.11 17.68 -5.83
N GLY A 160 -10.71 16.49 -5.74
CA GLY A 160 -10.11 15.25 -6.18
C GLY A 160 -11.03 14.03 -5.99
N VAL A 161 -10.50 12.87 -6.32
CA VAL A 161 -11.09 11.56 -6.01
C VAL A 161 -9.98 10.58 -5.68
N VAL A 162 -10.19 9.75 -4.66
CA VAL A 162 -9.27 8.68 -4.28
C VAL A 162 -9.96 7.31 -4.35
N VAL A 163 -9.24 6.34 -4.89
CA VAL A 163 -9.57 4.91 -4.92
C VAL A 163 -8.64 4.20 -3.96
N ALA A 164 -9.15 3.79 -2.81
CA ALA A 164 -8.37 3.18 -1.73
C ALA A 164 -8.63 1.67 -1.62
N THR A 165 -7.57 0.89 -1.54
CA THR A 165 -7.63 -0.53 -1.17
C THR A 165 -7.97 -0.69 0.33
N PRO A 166 -8.24 -1.92 0.82
CA PRO A 166 -8.33 -2.14 2.26
C PRO A 166 -7.06 -1.78 3.03
N ALA A 167 -5.88 -1.83 2.39
CA ALA A 167 -4.65 -1.37 3.02
C ALA A 167 -4.57 0.17 3.07
N GLY A 168 -5.11 0.87 2.06
CA GLY A 168 -5.17 2.34 1.99
C GLY A 168 -6.32 3.00 2.77
N CYS A 169 -7.25 2.23 3.36
CA CYS A 169 -8.44 2.82 4.00
C CYS A 169 -8.18 3.70 5.24
N HIS A 170 -6.93 3.73 5.74
CA HIS A 170 -6.48 4.63 6.80
C HIS A 170 -5.63 5.81 6.28
N GLY A 171 -5.32 5.84 4.98
CA GLY A 171 -4.55 6.89 4.30
C GLY A 171 -5.47 7.98 3.75
N TYR A 172 -5.23 8.44 2.52
CA TYR A 172 -6.00 9.52 1.89
C TYR A 172 -7.50 9.21 1.83
N GLY A 173 -7.86 7.98 1.49
CA GLY A 173 -9.27 7.54 1.50
C GLY A 173 -9.93 7.66 2.87
N GLY A 174 -9.20 7.35 3.94
CA GLY A 174 -9.69 7.51 5.32
C GLY A 174 -9.82 8.97 5.72
N ALA A 175 -8.81 9.80 5.41
CA ALA A 175 -8.81 11.24 5.66
C ALA A 175 -9.95 11.96 4.93
N ALA A 176 -10.31 11.51 3.72
CA ALA A 176 -11.44 12.00 2.95
C ALA A 176 -12.82 11.49 3.45
N GLY A 177 -12.86 10.71 4.54
CA GLY A 177 -14.11 10.21 5.14
C GLY A 177 -14.62 8.90 4.54
N GLY A 178 -13.75 8.13 3.88
CA GLY A 178 -14.04 6.80 3.36
C GLY A 178 -14.25 5.74 4.46
N PRO A 179 -14.73 4.55 4.07
CA PRO A 179 -15.02 3.48 5.00
C PRO A 179 -13.75 2.69 5.32
N VAL A 180 -13.65 2.18 6.56
CA VAL A 180 -12.65 1.16 6.88
C VAL A 180 -13.09 -0.17 6.25
N LEU A 181 -12.28 -0.67 5.31
CA LEU A 181 -12.55 -1.93 4.62
C LEU A 181 -11.83 -3.09 5.30
N SER A 182 -12.52 -4.22 5.46
CA SER A 182 -11.88 -5.43 5.96
C SER A 182 -10.80 -5.90 4.97
N PRO A 183 -9.61 -6.34 5.44
CA PRO A 183 -8.58 -6.84 4.53
C PRO A 183 -8.96 -8.15 3.82
N ALA A 184 -10.13 -8.71 4.12
CA ALA A 184 -10.69 -9.90 3.48
C ALA A 184 -11.62 -9.59 2.30
N VAL A 185 -12.05 -8.33 2.11
CA VAL A 185 -12.89 -7.95 0.97
C VAL A 185 -12.03 -7.71 -0.27
N ARG A 186 -12.59 -8.03 -1.44
CA ARG A 186 -12.02 -7.71 -2.76
C ARG A 186 -12.77 -6.54 -3.34
N SER A 187 -12.41 -5.37 -2.84
CA SER A 187 -13.13 -4.14 -3.10
C SER A 187 -12.22 -2.95 -2.86
N VAL A 188 -12.51 -1.85 -3.55
CA VAL A 188 -11.92 -0.54 -3.30
C VAL A 188 -12.99 0.43 -2.83
N ALA A 189 -12.59 1.42 -2.04
CA ALA A 189 -13.42 2.55 -1.70
C ALA A 189 -13.09 3.72 -2.64
N VAL A 190 -14.10 4.25 -3.32
CA VAL A 190 -13.98 5.48 -4.11
C VAL A 190 -14.55 6.64 -3.30
N VAL A 191 -13.75 7.65 -3.03
CA VAL A 191 -14.08 8.75 -2.11
C VAL A 191 -13.71 10.08 -2.76
N PRO A 192 -14.66 11.00 -2.98
CA PRO A 192 -14.36 12.36 -3.39
C PRO A 192 -13.57 13.12 -2.31
N ILE A 193 -12.57 13.89 -2.71
CA ILE A 193 -11.79 14.78 -1.84
C ILE A 193 -12.41 16.18 -1.95
N GLY A 194 -12.83 16.78 -0.84
CA GLY A 194 -13.46 18.11 -0.86
C GLY A 194 -14.70 18.22 -1.78
N PRO A 195 -15.70 17.31 -1.71
CA PRO A 195 -16.83 17.33 -2.65
C PRO A 195 -17.65 18.62 -2.56
N PHE A 196 -17.77 19.33 -3.68
CA PHE A 196 -18.58 20.54 -3.80
C PHE A 196 -20.05 20.24 -4.11
N ALA A 197 -20.31 19.26 -4.99
CA ALA A 197 -21.66 18.94 -5.44
C ALA A 197 -21.86 17.43 -5.68
N THR A 198 -22.14 16.69 -4.61
CA THR A 198 -22.66 15.32 -4.69
C THR A 198 -23.46 14.97 -3.42
N ARG A 199 -24.49 14.14 -3.56
CA ARG A 199 -25.22 13.57 -2.42
C ARG A 199 -24.52 12.33 -1.85
N THR A 200 -23.91 11.53 -2.71
CA THR A 200 -23.17 10.33 -2.33
C THR A 200 -21.71 10.69 -2.13
N ARG A 201 -21.15 10.32 -0.98
CA ARG A 201 -19.77 10.70 -0.58
C ARG A 201 -18.77 9.55 -0.60
N GLN A 202 -19.21 8.34 -0.92
CA GLN A 202 -18.35 7.17 -1.01
C GLN A 202 -19.07 6.05 -1.75
N TRP A 203 -18.30 5.26 -2.48
CA TRP A 203 -18.74 4.02 -3.12
C TRP A 203 -17.78 2.91 -2.72
N VAL A 204 -18.31 1.71 -2.49
CA VAL A 204 -17.49 0.50 -2.36
C VAL A 204 -17.74 -0.32 -3.60
N LEU A 205 -16.70 -0.48 -4.42
CA LEU A 205 -16.75 -1.11 -5.74
C LEU A 205 -15.86 -2.36 -5.74
N PRO A 206 -16.09 -3.31 -6.67
CA PRO A 206 -15.11 -4.35 -6.96
C PRO A 206 -13.72 -3.75 -7.24
N ASP A 207 -12.66 -4.47 -6.92
CA ASP A 207 -11.27 -4.03 -7.13
C ASP A 207 -10.77 -4.24 -8.57
N ASP A 208 -11.64 -4.72 -9.47
CA ASP A 208 -11.38 -4.92 -10.90
C ASP A 208 -12.18 -3.95 -11.80
N ASP A 209 -11.53 -3.53 -12.88
CA ASP A 209 -12.07 -2.65 -13.93
C ASP A 209 -12.70 -1.36 -13.39
N VAL A 210 -11.97 -0.62 -12.56
CA VAL A 210 -12.35 0.73 -12.11
C VAL A 210 -11.68 1.74 -13.04
N ARG A 211 -12.45 2.73 -13.53
CA ARG A 211 -11.90 3.85 -14.30
C ARG A 211 -12.24 5.16 -13.62
N LEU A 212 -11.25 6.05 -13.59
CA LEU A 212 -11.42 7.46 -13.25
C LEU A 212 -11.20 8.30 -14.50
N SER A 213 -11.91 9.40 -14.63
CA SER A 213 -11.75 10.34 -15.74
C SER A 213 -11.93 11.77 -15.25
N VAL A 214 -11.28 12.72 -15.94
CA VAL A 214 -11.49 14.16 -15.76
C VAL A 214 -12.44 14.62 -16.87
N GLU A 215 -13.70 14.89 -16.55
CA GLU A 215 -14.77 15.11 -17.54
C GLU A 215 -14.82 16.54 -18.09
N ARG A 216 -14.31 17.51 -17.33
CA ARG A 216 -14.39 18.93 -17.69
C ARG A 216 -13.21 19.65 -17.10
N ASP A 217 -12.55 20.49 -17.89
CA ASP A 217 -11.36 21.13 -17.37
C ASP A 217 -11.13 22.59 -17.72
N THR A 218 -10.55 23.26 -16.73
CA THR A 218 -9.83 24.51 -16.86
C THR A 218 -8.39 24.39 -16.34
N ASP A 219 -8.03 23.37 -15.55
CA ASP A 219 -6.77 23.31 -14.78
C ASP A 219 -6.18 21.88 -14.61
N PRO A 220 -4.84 21.71 -14.59
CA PRO A 220 -4.20 20.40 -14.53
C PRO A 220 -4.60 19.55 -13.30
N VAL A 221 -4.72 18.24 -13.52
CA VAL A 221 -5.02 17.25 -12.46
C VAL A 221 -3.87 16.26 -12.35
N ASP A 222 -3.31 16.13 -11.16
CA ASP A 222 -2.25 15.19 -10.87
C ASP A 222 -2.78 13.80 -10.54
N LEU A 223 -2.16 12.78 -11.14
CA LEU A 223 -2.27 11.39 -10.74
C LEU A 223 -1.28 11.10 -9.63
N CYS A 224 -1.82 10.76 -8.47
CA CYS A 224 -1.08 10.29 -7.31
C CYS A 224 -1.25 8.78 -7.17
N VAL A 225 -0.14 8.05 -7.01
CA VAL A 225 -0.09 6.62 -6.74
C VAL A 225 0.87 6.41 -5.60
N ASP A 226 0.45 5.81 -4.49
CA ASP A 226 1.36 5.61 -3.36
C ASP A 226 1.26 6.56 -2.18
N ASP A 227 0.90 7.83 -2.45
CA ASP A 227 1.48 9.08 -1.89
C ASP A 227 2.38 9.90 -2.86
N ARG A 228 2.65 9.42 -4.07
CA ARG A 228 3.52 10.11 -5.05
C ARG A 228 2.74 10.61 -6.25
N THR A 229 2.92 11.88 -6.60
CA THR A 229 2.56 12.38 -7.93
C THR A 229 3.45 11.69 -8.97
N VAL A 230 2.83 10.98 -9.92
CA VAL A 230 3.53 10.23 -10.96
C VAL A 230 3.40 10.87 -12.35
N GLU A 231 2.26 11.53 -12.61
CA GLU A 231 1.92 12.12 -13.90
C GLU A 231 0.87 13.21 -13.67
N THR A 232 0.79 14.18 -14.57
CA THR A 232 -0.35 15.11 -14.69
C THR A 232 -1.23 14.62 -15.83
N VAL A 233 -2.50 14.36 -15.55
CA VAL A 233 -3.47 13.74 -16.46
C VAL A 233 -4.18 14.79 -17.29
N ASP A 234 -4.19 14.60 -18.60
CA ASP A 234 -4.97 15.44 -19.51
C ASP A 234 -6.48 15.22 -19.33
N PRO A 235 -7.30 16.26 -19.58
CA PRO A 235 -8.75 16.11 -19.58
C PRO A 235 -9.21 15.00 -20.52
N THR A 236 -10.25 14.29 -20.12
CA THR A 236 -10.87 13.15 -20.84
C THR A 236 -9.99 11.90 -20.97
N SER A 237 -8.74 11.92 -20.49
CA SER A 237 -7.89 10.74 -20.46
C SER A 237 -8.29 9.84 -19.29
N PRO A 238 -8.73 8.59 -19.55
CA PRO A 238 -9.13 7.69 -18.48
C PRO A 238 -7.91 7.12 -17.77
N VAL A 239 -7.97 7.08 -16.45
CA VAL A 239 -7.04 6.31 -15.61
C VAL A 239 -7.70 4.97 -15.28
N SER A 240 -7.15 3.89 -15.81
CA SER A 240 -7.65 2.53 -15.60
C SER A 240 -6.96 1.88 -14.41
N ILE A 241 -7.76 1.35 -13.48
CA ILE A 241 -7.30 0.76 -12.23
C ILE A 241 -7.80 -0.69 -12.17
N ASN A 242 -6.86 -1.62 -12.07
CA ASN A 242 -7.12 -3.07 -12.02
C ASN A 242 -6.22 -3.72 -10.98
N VAL A 243 -6.51 -4.95 -10.53
CA VAL A 243 -5.56 -5.70 -9.70
C VAL A 243 -4.38 -6.21 -10.56
N ASP A 244 -3.16 -5.74 -10.27
CA ASP A 244 -1.88 -6.23 -10.80
C ASP A 244 -1.20 -7.18 -9.80
N GLY A 245 -1.88 -8.29 -9.54
CA GLY A 245 -1.41 -9.36 -8.66
C GLY A 245 -1.49 -9.01 -7.17
N THR A 246 -0.63 -9.65 -6.38
CA THR A 246 -0.60 -9.50 -4.92
C THR A 246 0.82 -9.34 -4.39
N VAL A 247 0.91 -8.83 -3.16
CA VAL A 247 2.14 -8.86 -2.36
C VAL A 247 1.88 -9.67 -1.09
N GLY A 248 2.79 -10.60 -0.79
CA GLY A 248 2.72 -11.41 0.42
C GLY A 248 3.21 -10.62 1.63
N ILE A 249 2.36 -10.39 2.61
CA ILE A 249 2.71 -9.76 3.89
C ILE A 249 2.74 -10.82 4.99
N LEU A 250 3.85 -10.90 5.72
CA LEU A 250 3.96 -11.75 6.91
C LEU A 250 3.40 -11.00 8.12
N VAL A 251 2.45 -11.65 8.78
CA VAL A 251 1.77 -11.12 9.96
C VAL A 251 2.05 -12.05 11.13
N GLY A 252 2.81 -11.56 12.11
CA GLY A 252 3.19 -12.31 13.31
C GLY A 252 2.41 -11.87 14.56
N PRO A 253 2.72 -12.46 15.73
CA PRO A 253 2.14 -12.05 17.02
C PRO A 253 2.34 -10.57 17.36
N GLU A 254 3.46 -9.98 16.93
CA GLU A 254 3.83 -8.58 17.17
C GLU A 254 3.14 -7.59 16.22
N SER A 255 2.51 -8.08 15.16
CA SER A 255 1.86 -7.23 14.17
C SER A 255 0.69 -6.46 14.79
N ARG A 256 0.66 -5.14 14.58
CA ARG A 256 -0.44 -4.30 15.06
C ARG A 256 -1.80 -4.81 14.52
N PRO A 257 -2.86 -4.82 15.34
CA PRO A 257 -4.18 -5.25 14.89
C PRO A 257 -4.75 -4.26 13.86
N PHE A 258 -5.45 -4.79 12.86
CA PHE A 258 -6.00 -3.97 11.79
C PHE A 258 -7.13 -3.04 12.28
N PHE A 259 -8.05 -3.53 13.12
CA PHE A 259 -9.21 -2.79 13.62
C PHE A 259 -9.01 -2.21 15.04
N ALA A 260 -7.78 -1.91 15.45
CA ALA A 260 -7.55 -1.40 16.80
C ALA A 260 -8.33 -0.08 17.04
N SER A 261 -9.19 -0.06 18.06
CA SER A 261 -9.85 1.16 18.51
C SER A 261 -8.85 2.08 19.21
N GLY A 262 -8.58 3.25 18.64
CA GLY A 262 -8.11 4.45 19.35
C GLY A 262 -6.82 4.33 20.16
N ALA A 263 -5.71 4.69 19.53
CA ALA A 263 -4.74 5.63 20.10
C ALA A 263 -4.17 6.39 18.89
N SER A 264 -4.35 7.70 18.90
CA SER A 264 -3.82 8.64 17.92
C SER A 264 -2.31 8.44 17.79
N ASP A 265 -1.88 7.80 16.69
CA ASP A 265 -0.55 8.01 16.13
C ASP A 265 -0.71 9.05 15.02
N ASP A 266 -1.27 10.20 15.36
CA ASP A 266 -1.21 11.37 14.49
C ASP A 266 0.23 11.88 14.63
N PRO A 267 1.08 11.78 13.60
CA PRO A 267 2.34 12.51 13.64
C PRO A 267 1.95 13.98 13.43
N THR A 268 1.86 14.73 14.52
CA THR A 268 1.99 16.19 14.46
C THR A 268 3.29 16.56 13.76
#